data_AF-D8QBK1-F1
#
_entry.id   AF-D8QBK1-F1
#
_cell.length_a   1.000
_cell.length_b   1.000
_cell.length_c   1.000
_cell.angle_alpha   90.00
_cell.angle_beta   90.00
_cell.angle_gamma   90.00
#
_symmetry.space_group_name_H-M   'P 1'
#
loop_
_entity.id
_entity.type
_entity.pdbx_description
1 polymer ?
#
loop_
_entity_poly.entity_id
_entity_poly.type
_entity_poly.pdbx_seq_one_letter_code
_entity_poly.pdbx_strand_id
1 'polypeptide(L)'
;MASTEAFGFGFTVELLQKDIDRLQGAENGRRITIAFFCLTVYDWLLTLNSEIRQFWQEPWSISKALFLVNRYLPPVTMILEMICFGVWYPSPEVCRPVIQASFILNAFSISVVQATLVLRLWYLFADSNLIRIPTTLAYVANVVLTFYFTIRSAADLEILRNIEHIQGCRVSRPEEFWRIYLPALVVHTLLFVLMLIRAVRNRQFLRQAPLFKRILRDGGAFYFVVFFSVGLTSIGSFFHDYPQINIPSIYSSMLLACTSVALSRVLLSIHSLAAKLGSAAPWALNSVELSRLSWRPGSTEGEIVVEKTFVDEDEVWEPQEFSERDRRRISEFVRRAR
;
A
#
# COMPACT_ATOMS: atom_id res chain seq x y z
N MET A 1 0.16 -54.90 27.10
CA MET A 1 -1.14 -54.20 27.17
C MET A 1 -1.03 -52.78 27.74
N ALA A 2 -0.09 -52.47 28.65
CA ALA A 2 0.11 -51.10 29.15
C ALA A 2 0.70 -50.08 28.13
N SER A 3 1.36 -50.55 27.07
CA SER A 3 1.97 -49.67 26.05
C SER A 3 0.98 -49.08 25.04
N THR A 4 -0.10 -49.79 24.73
CA THR A 4 -1.13 -49.33 23.79
C THR A 4 -2.03 -48.23 24.37
N GLU A 5 -2.30 -48.28 25.68
CA GLU A 5 -3.09 -47.24 26.36
C GLU A 5 -2.27 -45.96 26.60
N ALA A 6 -0.98 -46.07 26.94
CA ALA A 6 -0.08 -44.93 27.05
C ALA A 6 0.14 -44.24 25.69
N PHE A 7 0.21 -45.02 24.59
CA PHE A 7 0.29 -44.48 23.23
C PHE A 7 -1.02 -43.79 22.81
N GLY A 8 -2.17 -44.37 23.14
CA GLY A 8 -3.48 -43.76 22.89
C GLY A 8 -3.71 -42.48 23.69
N PHE A 9 -3.24 -42.41 24.93
CA PHE A 9 -3.32 -41.22 25.78
C PHE A 9 -2.35 -40.10 25.33
N GLY A 10 -1.12 -40.46 24.94
CA GLY A 10 -0.18 -39.48 24.36
C GLY A 10 -0.73 -38.87 23.07
N PHE A 11 -1.31 -39.70 22.20
CA PHE A 11 -1.90 -39.26 20.93
C PHE A 11 -3.12 -38.34 21.13
N THR A 12 -3.98 -38.60 22.12
CA THR A 12 -5.11 -37.72 22.42
C THR A 12 -4.68 -36.38 23.02
N VAL A 13 -3.62 -36.36 23.84
CA VAL A 13 -3.04 -35.12 24.39
C VAL A 13 -2.43 -34.27 23.29
N GLU A 14 -1.70 -34.87 22.34
CA GLU A 14 -1.11 -34.15 21.19
C GLU A 14 -2.19 -33.52 20.29
N LEU A 15 -3.28 -34.25 20.02
CA LEU A 15 -4.40 -33.73 19.23
C LEU A 15 -5.08 -32.56 19.95
N LEU A 16 -5.31 -32.68 21.25
CA LEU A 16 -5.94 -31.64 22.07
C LEU A 16 -5.06 -30.37 22.11
N GLN A 17 -3.74 -30.54 22.26
CA GLN A 17 -2.80 -29.43 22.23
C GLN A 17 -2.83 -28.67 20.90
N LYS A 18 -2.86 -29.41 19.77
CA LYS A 18 -2.94 -28.82 18.44
C LYS A 18 -4.22 -28.01 18.23
N ASP A 19 -5.34 -28.47 18.78
CA ASP A 19 -6.61 -27.74 18.71
C ASP A 19 -6.60 -26.48 19.58
N ILE A 20 -6.02 -26.54 20.78
CA ILE A 20 -5.79 -25.34 21.62
C ILE A 20 -4.93 -24.33 20.86
N ASP A 21 -3.87 -24.78 20.20
CA ASP A 21 -2.96 -23.89 19.47
C ASP A 21 -3.63 -23.21 18.28
N ARG A 22 -4.56 -23.90 17.61
CA ARG A 22 -5.40 -23.32 16.55
C ARG A 22 -6.35 -22.25 17.09
N LEU A 23 -6.98 -22.51 18.24
CA LEU A 23 -7.87 -21.55 18.88
C LEU A 23 -7.15 -20.28 19.30
N GLN A 24 -5.96 -20.43 19.88
CA GLN A 24 -5.13 -19.29 20.26
C GLN A 24 -4.63 -18.52 19.04
N GLY A 25 -4.27 -19.20 17.94
CA GLY A 25 -3.96 -18.57 16.66
C GLY A 25 -5.12 -17.73 16.12
N ALA A 26 -6.35 -18.24 16.17
CA ALA A 26 -7.55 -17.50 15.75
C ALA A 26 -7.82 -16.27 16.62
N GLU A 27 -7.68 -16.41 17.95
CA GLU A 27 -7.83 -15.30 18.89
C GLU A 27 -6.74 -14.23 18.70
N ASN A 28 -5.50 -14.64 18.43
CA ASN A 28 -4.43 -13.71 18.06
C ASN A 28 -4.77 -12.96 16.76
N GLY A 29 -5.31 -13.67 15.76
CA GLY A 29 -5.76 -13.08 14.50
C GLY A 29 -6.82 -11.99 14.74
N ARG A 30 -7.84 -12.29 15.56
CA ARG A 30 -8.87 -11.34 15.95
C ARG A 30 -8.29 -10.09 16.63
N ARG A 31 -7.36 -10.26 17.59
CA ARG A 31 -6.71 -9.14 18.29
C ARG A 31 -5.92 -8.25 17.34
N ILE A 32 -5.16 -8.86 16.42
CA ILE A 32 -4.38 -8.15 15.41
C ILE A 32 -5.33 -7.37 14.48
N THR A 33 -6.40 -8.01 13.98
CA THR A 33 -7.43 -7.33 13.17
C THR A 33 -8.01 -6.12 13.87
N ILE A 34 -8.40 -6.22 15.15
CA ILE A 34 -8.94 -5.09 15.92
C ILE A 34 -7.89 -3.98 16.04
N ALA A 35 -6.65 -4.32 16.42
CA ALA A 35 -5.59 -3.33 16.59
C ALA A 35 -5.29 -2.57 15.29
N PHE A 36 -5.19 -3.28 14.17
CA PHE A 36 -4.94 -2.69 12.87
C PHE A 36 -6.17 -1.95 12.32
N PHE A 37 -7.39 -2.36 12.64
CA PHE A 37 -8.59 -1.60 12.31
C PHE A 37 -8.61 -0.25 13.05
N CYS A 38 -8.30 -0.25 14.34
CA CYS A 38 -8.13 0.99 15.11
C CYS A 38 -7.05 1.89 14.50
N LEU A 39 -5.91 1.32 14.07
CA LEU A 39 -4.86 2.07 13.38
C LEU A 39 -5.36 2.70 12.08
N THR A 40 -6.08 1.94 11.24
CA THR A 40 -6.65 2.43 9.98
C THR A 40 -7.66 3.55 10.21
N VAL A 41 -8.57 3.39 11.19
CA VAL A 41 -9.55 4.44 11.54
C VAL A 41 -8.86 5.68 12.09
N TYR A 42 -7.87 5.51 12.98
CA TYR A 42 -7.10 6.61 13.53
C TYR A 42 -6.36 7.38 12.43
N ASP A 43 -5.71 6.67 11.51
CA ASP A 43 -5.09 7.26 10.32
C ASP A 43 -6.12 8.01 9.47
N TRP A 44 -7.29 7.39 9.26
CA TRP A 44 -8.35 7.94 8.44
C TRP A 44 -8.78 9.32 8.95
N LEU A 45 -9.05 9.43 10.26
CA LEU A 45 -9.43 10.68 10.93
C LEU A 45 -8.33 11.74 10.85
N LEU A 46 -7.07 11.37 11.07
CA LEU A 46 -5.95 12.31 11.01
C LEU A 46 -5.77 12.94 9.64
N THR A 47 -6.02 12.19 8.57
CA THR A 47 -5.73 12.66 7.22
C THR A 47 -6.96 13.05 6.41
N LEU A 48 -8.17 12.92 6.96
CA LEU A 48 -9.44 13.28 6.32
C LEU A 48 -9.45 14.73 5.81
N ASN A 49 -8.95 15.66 6.61
CA ASN A 49 -8.91 17.08 6.25
C ASN A 49 -8.01 17.34 5.01
N SER A 50 -6.89 16.62 4.91
CA SER A 50 -6.01 16.70 3.74
C SER A 50 -6.61 15.98 2.53
N GLU A 51 -7.30 14.87 2.74
CA GLU A 51 -8.03 14.14 1.71
C GLU A 51 -9.10 15.00 1.04
N ILE A 52 -9.94 15.68 1.83
CA ILE A 52 -11.01 16.55 1.30
C ILE A 52 -10.42 17.67 0.45
N ARG A 53 -9.37 18.34 0.94
CA ARG A 53 -8.72 19.43 0.19
C ARG A 53 -8.07 18.97 -1.11
N GLN A 54 -7.43 17.80 -1.09
CA GLN A 54 -6.58 17.36 -2.21
C GLN A 54 -7.34 16.52 -3.22
N PHE A 55 -8.19 15.59 -2.78
CA PHE A 55 -8.79 14.60 -3.68
C PHE A 55 -10.25 14.90 -4.03
N TRP A 56 -11.02 15.61 -3.19
CA TRP A 56 -12.45 15.78 -3.46
C TRP A 56 -12.71 16.78 -4.58
N GLN A 57 -11.93 17.86 -4.64
CA GLN A 57 -12.08 18.93 -5.65
C GLN A 57 -11.33 18.65 -6.96
N GLU A 58 -10.40 17.70 -6.98
CA GLU A 58 -9.62 17.37 -8.19
C GLU A 58 -10.48 16.65 -9.26
N PRO A 59 -10.20 16.83 -10.56
CA PRO A 59 -10.83 16.05 -11.62
C PRO A 59 -10.49 14.56 -11.49
N TRP A 60 -11.32 13.69 -12.09
CA TRP A 60 -11.06 12.25 -12.06
C TRP A 60 -9.77 11.90 -12.82
N SER A 61 -8.89 11.17 -12.14
CA SER A 61 -7.65 10.63 -12.68
C SER A 61 -7.45 9.19 -12.19
N ILE A 62 -6.58 8.43 -12.85
CA ILE A 62 -6.26 7.05 -12.45
C ILE A 62 -5.73 7.03 -11.00
N SER A 63 -4.85 7.98 -10.65
CA SER A 63 -4.30 8.09 -9.30
C SER A 63 -5.35 8.42 -8.25
N LYS A 64 -6.32 9.29 -8.57
CA LYS A 64 -7.47 9.59 -7.68
C LYS A 64 -8.34 8.35 -7.48
N ALA A 65 -8.64 7.60 -8.55
CA ALA A 65 -9.41 6.37 -8.44
C ALA A 65 -8.70 5.32 -7.58
N LEU A 66 -7.41 5.06 -7.83
CA LEU A 66 -6.59 4.13 -7.04
C LEU A 66 -6.49 4.56 -5.57
N PHE A 67 -6.32 5.86 -5.30
CA PHE A 67 -6.32 6.39 -3.94
C PHE A 67 -7.65 6.12 -3.23
N LEU A 68 -8.78 6.47 -3.83
CA LEU A 68 -10.10 6.29 -3.23
C LEU A 68 -10.42 4.81 -3.00
N VAL A 69 -10.13 3.94 -3.97
CA VAL A 69 -10.33 2.50 -3.79
C VAL A 69 -9.48 1.97 -2.64
N ASN A 70 -8.19 2.31 -2.59
CA ASN A 70 -7.31 1.93 -1.48
C ASN A 70 -7.75 2.52 -0.13
N ARG A 71 -8.42 3.68 -0.13
CA ARG A 71 -8.82 4.38 1.08
C ARG A 71 -10.07 3.79 1.71
N TYR A 72 -11.07 3.43 0.89
CA TYR A 72 -12.40 3.03 1.36
C TYR A 72 -12.63 1.52 1.33
N LEU A 73 -11.98 0.78 0.42
CA LEU A 73 -12.20 -0.67 0.34
C LEU A 73 -11.60 -1.44 1.52
N PRO A 74 -10.36 -1.18 1.97
CA PRO A 74 -9.76 -1.92 3.08
C PRO A 74 -10.56 -1.86 4.39
N PRO A 75 -11.05 -0.70 4.87
CA PRO A 75 -11.91 -0.65 6.04
C PRO A 75 -13.18 -1.51 5.89
N VAL A 76 -13.79 -1.55 4.70
CA VAL A 76 -14.97 -2.40 4.43
C VAL A 76 -14.60 -3.88 4.60
N THR A 77 -13.48 -4.32 4.04
CA THR A 77 -12.99 -5.70 4.21
C THR A 77 -12.70 -6.02 5.68
N MET A 78 -12.07 -5.10 6.41
CA MET A 78 -11.76 -5.28 7.85
C MET A 78 -13.04 -5.39 8.70
N ILE A 79 -14.09 -4.64 8.37
CA ILE A 79 -15.39 -4.74 9.05
C ILE A 79 -16.00 -6.13 8.83
N LEU A 80 -15.94 -6.67 7.60
CA LEU A 80 -16.41 -8.02 7.31
C LEU A 80 -15.63 -9.08 8.11
N GLU A 81 -14.30 -8.94 8.20
CA GLU A 81 -13.46 -9.82 9.01
C GLU A 81 -13.80 -9.74 10.51
N MET A 82 -14.02 -8.53 11.04
CA MET A 82 -14.45 -8.34 12.43
C MET A 82 -15.80 -8.99 12.71
N ILE A 83 -16.76 -8.88 11.79
CA ILE A 83 -18.05 -9.58 11.90
C ILE A 83 -17.81 -11.10 11.93
N CYS A 84 -16.98 -11.62 11.01
CA CYS A 84 -16.62 -13.03 10.99
C CYS A 84 -16.00 -13.53 12.31
N PHE A 85 -15.19 -12.72 12.99
CA PHE A 85 -14.62 -13.09 14.29
C PHE A 85 -15.59 -12.92 15.47
N GLY A 86 -16.60 -12.05 15.35
CA GLY A 86 -17.48 -11.67 16.46
C GLY A 86 -18.85 -12.36 16.49
N VAL A 87 -19.26 -13.07 15.43
CA VAL A 87 -20.57 -13.74 15.38
C VAL A 87 -20.65 -14.88 16.38
N TRP A 88 -21.71 -14.86 17.19
CA TRP A 88 -22.14 -15.98 18.00
C TRP A 88 -22.93 -16.98 17.15
N TYR A 89 -22.69 -18.28 17.37
CA TYR A 89 -23.34 -19.37 16.63
C TYR A 89 -23.22 -19.21 15.09
N PRO A 90 -22.00 -19.25 14.54
CA PRO A 90 -21.78 -18.98 13.12
C PRO A 90 -22.44 -20.02 12.22
N SER A 91 -23.40 -19.64 11.36
CA SER A 91 -23.98 -20.57 10.40
C SER A 91 -23.07 -20.73 9.17
N PRO A 92 -22.93 -21.94 8.58
CA PRO A 92 -22.13 -22.13 7.38
C PRO A 92 -22.58 -21.27 6.20
N GLU A 93 -23.87 -20.98 6.11
CA GLU A 93 -24.50 -20.16 5.07
C GLU A 93 -24.07 -18.69 5.12
N VAL A 94 -23.66 -18.20 6.31
CA VAL A 94 -23.12 -16.86 6.49
C VAL A 94 -21.60 -16.87 6.41
N CYS A 95 -20.94 -17.81 7.09
CA CYS A 95 -19.48 -17.83 7.17
C CYS A 95 -18.79 -18.07 5.83
N ARG A 96 -19.30 -19.01 5.03
CA ARG A 96 -18.70 -19.36 3.74
C ARG A 96 -18.64 -18.18 2.77
N PRO A 97 -19.76 -17.51 2.42
CA PRO A 97 -19.71 -16.39 1.47
C PRO A 97 -18.93 -15.19 2.02
N VAL A 98 -18.99 -14.91 3.32
CA VAL A 98 -18.25 -13.77 3.90
C VAL A 98 -16.74 -14.02 3.89
N ILE A 99 -16.28 -15.23 4.22
CA ILE A 99 -14.85 -15.58 4.13
C ILE A 99 -14.38 -15.53 2.66
N GLN A 100 -15.16 -16.09 1.73
CA GLN A 100 -14.84 -16.04 0.31
C GLN A 100 -14.75 -14.59 -0.20
N ALA A 101 -15.71 -13.74 0.15
CA ALA A 101 -15.69 -12.32 -0.17
C ALA A 101 -14.47 -11.63 0.44
N SER A 102 -14.12 -11.93 1.70
CA SER A 102 -12.97 -11.34 2.38
C SER A 102 -11.66 -11.68 1.66
N PHE A 103 -11.48 -12.92 1.21
CA PHE A 103 -10.29 -13.30 0.42
C PHE A 103 -10.20 -12.58 -0.91
N ILE A 104 -11.31 -12.50 -1.66
CA ILE A 104 -11.35 -11.82 -2.95
C ILE A 104 -11.10 -10.32 -2.79
N LEU A 105 -11.72 -9.68 -1.79
CA LEU A 105 -11.55 -8.26 -1.50
C LEU A 105 -10.13 -7.92 -1.02
N ASN A 106 -9.51 -8.80 -0.23
CA ASN A 106 -8.09 -8.67 0.14
C ASN A 106 -7.19 -8.76 -1.09
N ALA A 107 -7.36 -9.78 -1.93
CA ALA A 107 -6.56 -9.95 -3.14
C ALA A 107 -6.69 -8.74 -4.09
N PHE A 108 -7.91 -8.22 -4.23
CA PHE A 108 -8.17 -7.00 -5.00
C PHE A 108 -7.51 -5.77 -4.38
N SER A 109 -7.65 -5.56 -3.07
CA SER A 109 -7.04 -4.41 -2.37
C SER A 109 -5.52 -4.39 -2.48
N ILE A 110 -4.87 -5.55 -2.32
CA ILE A 110 -3.42 -5.67 -2.51
C ILE A 110 -3.02 -5.42 -3.97
N SER A 111 -3.81 -5.88 -4.93
CA SER A 111 -3.59 -5.58 -6.35
C SER A 111 -3.66 -4.07 -6.64
N VAL A 112 -4.56 -3.33 -6.00
CA VAL A 112 -4.66 -1.86 -6.11
C VAL A 112 -3.42 -1.16 -5.53
N VAL A 113 -2.93 -1.60 -4.37
CA VAL A 113 -1.68 -1.08 -3.79
C VAL A 113 -0.53 -1.30 -4.76
N GLN A 114 -0.40 -2.52 -5.26
CA GLN A 114 0.67 -2.91 -6.16
C GLN A 114 0.59 -2.18 -7.51
N ALA A 115 -0.61 -1.98 -8.06
CA ALA A 115 -0.84 -1.16 -9.24
C ALA A 115 -0.28 0.25 -9.04
N THR A 116 -0.51 0.83 -7.86
CA THR A 116 0.00 2.17 -7.54
C THR A 116 1.53 2.19 -7.43
N LEU A 117 2.15 1.15 -6.86
CA LEU A 117 3.61 1.02 -6.83
C LEU A 117 4.22 0.91 -8.23
N VAL A 118 3.60 0.11 -9.09
CA VAL A 118 4.04 -0.13 -10.47
C VAL A 118 3.86 1.15 -11.29
N LEU A 119 2.72 1.83 -11.18
CA LEU A 119 2.46 3.08 -11.87
C LEU A 119 3.51 4.15 -11.51
N ARG A 120 3.85 4.26 -10.22
CA ARG A 120 4.90 5.18 -9.76
C ARG A 120 6.27 4.81 -10.30
N LEU A 121 6.60 3.53 -10.35
CA LEU A 121 7.85 3.07 -10.94
C LEU A 121 7.88 3.33 -12.45
N TRP A 122 6.75 3.12 -13.13
CA TRP A 122 6.60 3.35 -14.56
C TRP A 122 6.87 4.81 -14.92
N TYR A 123 6.35 5.77 -14.14
CA TYR A 123 6.69 7.18 -14.29
C TYR A 123 8.14 7.46 -13.89
N LEU A 124 8.65 6.89 -12.79
CA LEU A 124 10.03 7.15 -12.34
C LEU A 124 11.11 6.72 -13.36
N PHE A 125 10.84 5.67 -14.14
CA PHE A 125 11.74 5.12 -15.16
C PHE A 125 11.24 5.37 -16.59
N ALA A 126 10.69 6.56 -16.86
CA ALA A 126 10.14 6.90 -18.18
C ALA A 126 11.09 6.62 -19.35
N ASP A 127 12.39 6.87 -19.18
CA ASP A 127 13.39 6.72 -20.24
C ASP A 127 13.87 5.27 -20.46
N SER A 128 13.43 4.31 -19.62
CA SER A 128 13.91 2.93 -19.67
C SER A 128 12.78 1.92 -19.84
N ASN A 129 12.47 1.59 -21.09
CA ASN A 129 11.52 0.51 -21.42
C ASN A 129 11.98 -0.86 -20.91
N LEU A 130 13.28 -1.04 -20.72
CA LEU A 130 13.88 -2.25 -20.15
C LEU A 130 13.41 -2.53 -18.71
N ILE A 131 13.00 -1.50 -17.97
CA ILE A 131 12.45 -1.66 -16.62
C ILE A 131 10.92 -1.64 -16.67
N ARG A 132 10.32 -0.75 -17.46
CA ARG A 132 8.86 -0.57 -17.54
C ARG A 132 8.13 -1.81 -18.06
N ILE A 133 8.61 -2.42 -19.14
CA ILE A 133 7.91 -3.55 -19.76
C ILE A 133 7.94 -4.77 -18.83
N PRO A 134 9.10 -5.22 -18.31
CA PRO A 134 9.13 -6.38 -17.41
C PRO A 134 8.36 -6.17 -16.10
N THR A 135 8.41 -4.96 -15.52
CA THR A 135 7.69 -4.69 -14.26
C THR A 135 6.18 -4.69 -14.44
N THR A 136 5.66 -4.12 -15.53
CA THR A 136 4.23 -4.18 -15.86
C THR A 136 3.79 -5.62 -16.17
N LEU A 137 4.58 -6.39 -16.93
CA LEU A 137 4.27 -7.80 -17.22
C LEU A 137 4.27 -8.64 -15.95
N ALA A 138 5.25 -8.44 -15.05
CA ALA A 138 5.32 -9.13 -13.77
C ALA A 138 4.10 -8.79 -12.89
N TYR A 139 3.63 -7.55 -12.90
CA TYR A 139 2.40 -7.15 -12.22
C TYR A 139 1.15 -7.86 -12.78
N VAL A 140 0.98 -7.88 -14.10
CA VAL A 140 -0.17 -8.55 -14.74
C VAL A 140 -0.16 -10.05 -14.42
N ALA A 141 1.00 -10.70 -14.56
CA ALA A 141 1.16 -12.11 -14.21
C ALA A 141 0.83 -12.37 -12.73
N ASN A 142 1.29 -11.49 -11.83
CA ASN A 142 0.98 -11.58 -10.41
C ASN A 142 -0.53 -11.47 -10.13
N VAL A 143 -1.24 -10.53 -10.75
CA VAL A 143 -2.69 -10.38 -10.56
C VAL A 143 -3.38 -11.67 -10.99
N VAL A 144 -3.08 -12.18 -12.18
CA VAL A 144 -3.67 -13.42 -12.70
C VAL A 144 -3.41 -14.60 -11.76
N LEU A 145 -2.17 -14.80 -11.33
CA LEU A 145 -1.81 -15.90 -10.43
C LEU A 145 -2.46 -15.77 -9.05
N THR A 146 -2.48 -14.56 -8.48
CA THR A 146 -3.07 -14.30 -7.16
C THR A 146 -4.57 -14.59 -7.18
N PHE A 147 -5.30 -14.10 -8.19
CA PHE A 147 -6.73 -14.38 -8.32
C PHE A 147 -7.00 -15.86 -8.62
N TYR A 148 -6.20 -16.50 -9.46
CA TYR A 148 -6.32 -17.93 -9.72
C TYR A 148 -6.20 -18.76 -8.45
N PHE A 149 -5.13 -18.57 -7.66
CA PHE A 149 -4.94 -19.29 -6.41
C PHE A 149 -6.01 -18.93 -5.38
N THR A 150 -6.38 -17.66 -5.27
CA THR A 150 -7.43 -17.21 -4.34
C THR A 150 -8.78 -17.85 -4.64
N ILE A 151 -9.20 -17.87 -5.90
CA ILE A 151 -10.49 -18.48 -6.31
C ILE A 151 -10.48 -19.99 -6.08
N ARG A 152 -9.37 -20.66 -6.44
CA ARG A 152 -9.20 -22.10 -6.19
C ARG A 152 -9.29 -22.41 -4.70
N SER A 153 -8.52 -21.71 -3.86
CA SER A 153 -8.56 -21.90 -2.41
C SER A 153 -9.89 -21.51 -1.79
N ALA A 154 -10.59 -20.50 -2.33
CA ALA A 154 -11.91 -20.09 -1.86
C ALA A 154 -13.00 -21.13 -2.19
N ALA A 155 -12.87 -21.85 -3.31
CA ALA A 155 -13.79 -22.93 -3.69
C ALA A 155 -13.64 -24.17 -2.78
N ASP A 156 -12.40 -24.48 -2.39
CA ASP A 156 -12.03 -25.64 -1.57
C ASP A 156 -12.16 -25.38 -0.05
N LEU A 157 -12.84 -24.30 0.38
CA LEU A 157 -13.00 -23.99 1.81
C LEU A 157 -14.01 -24.92 2.51
N GLU A 158 -13.56 -25.61 3.56
CA GLU A 158 -14.45 -26.40 4.42
C GLU A 158 -14.70 -25.66 5.75
N ILE A 159 -15.97 -25.41 6.06
CA ILE A 159 -16.36 -24.78 7.33
C ILE A 159 -16.25 -25.83 8.44
N LEU A 160 -15.47 -25.50 9.47
CA LEU A 160 -15.30 -26.38 10.63
C LEU A 160 -16.52 -26.27 11.55
N ARG A 161 -16.81 -27.36 12.27
CA ARG A 161 -17.92 -27.39 13.23
C ARG A 161 -17.75 -26.31 14.29
N ASN A 162 -18.87 -25.69 14.65
CA ASN A 162 -18.94 -24.74 15.74
C ASN A 162 -18.66 -25.43 17.06
N ILE A 163 -17.90 -24.76 17.92
CA ILE A 163 -17.75 -25.16 19.32
C ILE A 163 -18.61 -24.21 20.14
N GLU A 164 -19.49 -24.76 20.96
CA GLU A 164 -20.31 -23.98 21.88
C GLU A 164 -19.41 -23.06 22.73
N HIS A 165 -19.89 -21.85 22.98
CA HIS A 165 -19.19 -20.80 23.73
C HIS A 165 -17.95 -20.17 23.08
N ILE A 166 -17.60 -20.55 21.84
CA ILE A 166 -16.53 -19.85 21.10
C ILE A 166 -17.12 -19.10 19.91
N GLN A 167 -16.79 -17.80 19.84
CA GLN A 167 -17.22 -16.91 18.77
C GLN A 167 -16.43 -17.14 17.48
N GLY A 168 -17.07 -16.78 16.37
CA GLY A 168 -16.43 -16.57 15.09
C GLY A 168 -16.42 -17.76 14.14
N CYS A 169 -16.40 -17.44 12.85
CA CYS A 169 -16.36 -18.39 11.76
C CYS A 169 -15.02 -19.15 11.74
N ARG A 170 -15.09 -20.46 11.47
CA ARG A 170 -13.92 -21.33 11.41
C ARG A 170 -13.86 -22.08 10.10
N VAL A 171 -12.66 -22.15 9.55
CA VAL A 171 -12.43 -22.77 8.25
C VAL A 171 -11.17 -23.61 8.29
N SER A 172 -11.19 -24.75 7.60
CA SER A 172 -10.00 -25.56 7.40
C SER A 172 -9.06 -24.81 6.45
N ARG A 173 -7.75 -24.96 6.70
CA ARG A 173 -6.72 -24.41 5.83
C ARG A 173 -6.50 -25.40 4.67
N PRO A 174 -6.62 -24.98 3.40
CA PRO A 174 -6.17 -25.78 2.26
C PRO A 174 -4.65 -26.04 2.33
N GLU A 175 -4.19 -27.24 1.93
CA GLU A 175 -2.77 -27.63 2.04
C GLU A 175 -1.83 -26.62 1.35
N GLU A 176 -2.24 -26.12 0.18
CA GLU A 176 -1.43 -25.27 -0.69
C GLU A 176 -1.74 -23.77 -0.57
N PHE A 177 -2.32 -23.35 0.55
CA PHE A 177 -2.76 -21.96 0.76
C PHE A 177 -1.63 -20.92 0.66
N TRP A 178 -0.39 -21.31 0.99
CA TRP A 178 0.79 -20.45 0.94
C TRP A 178 1.07 -19.89 -0.47
N ARG A 179 0.63 -20.58 -1.53
CA ARG A 179 0.82 -20.19 -2.93
C ARG A 179 0.16 -18.85 -3.28
N ILE A 180 -0.87 -18.43 -2.54
CA ILE A 180 -1.59 -17.17 -2.75
C ILE A 180 -0.65 -15.96 -2.55
N TYR A 181 0.27 -16.03 -1.59
CA TYR A 181 1.12 -14.89 -1.24
C TYR A 181 2.45 -14.87 -1.99
N LEU A 182 2.81 -15.95 -2.69
CA LEU A 182 4.09 -16.06 -3.39
C LEU A 182 4.22 -15.07 -4.55
N PRO A 183 3.24 -14.93 -5.48
CA PRO A 183 3.34 -13.94 -6.56
C PRO A 183 3.53 -12.52 -6.01
N ALA A 184 2.74 -12.17 -4.98
CA ALA A 184 2.79 -10.85 -4.36
C ALA A 184 4.17 -10.60 -3.74
N LEU A 185 4.74 -11.57 -3.03
CA LEU A 185 6.07 -11.46 -2.44
C LEU A 185 7.14 -11.18 -3.51
N VAL A 186 7.13 -11.94 -4.61
CA VAL A 186 8.12 -11.81 -5.70
C VAL A 186 8.07 -10.40 -6.29
N VAL A 187 6.87 -9.91 -6.64
CA VAL A 187 6.78 -8.59 -7.26
C VAL A 187 7.06 -7.46 -6.27
N HIS A 188 6.62 -7.55 -5.01
CA HIS A 188 6.98 -6.55 -4.01
C HIS A 188 8.48 -6.50 -3.73
N THR A 189 9.15 -7.66 -3.74
CA THR A 189 10.62 -7.74 -3.64
C THR A 189 11.28 -7.04 -4.83
N LEU A 190 10.84 -7.34 -6.05
CA LEU A 190 11.35 -6.70 -7.27
C LEU A 190 11.20 -5.17 -7.21
N LEU A 191 10.00 -4.69 -6.86
CA LEU A 191 9.70 -3.26 -6.76
C LEU A 191 10.56 -2.59 -5.68
N PHE A 192 10.72 -3.22 -4.51
CA PHE A 192 11.56 -2.70 -3.43
C PHE A 192 13.03 -2.62 -3.85
N VAL A 193 13.57 -3.68 -4.47
CA VAL A 193 14.97 -3.73 -4.92
C VAL A 193 15.23 -2.66 -5.99
N LEU A 194 14.35 -2.49 -6.97
CA LEU A 194 14.48 -1.45 -7.99
C LEU A 194 14.49 -0.05 -7.39
N MET A 195 13.61 0.21 -6.41
CA MET A 195 13.58 1.48 -5.69
C MET A 195 14.84 1.70 -4.84
N LEU A 196 15.34 0.66 -4.20
CA LEU A 196 16.57 0.72 -3.40
C LEU A 196 17.78 1.01 -4.28
N ILE A 197 17.93 0.33 -5.42
CA ILE A 197 19.00 0.58 -6.39
C ILE A 197 18.96 2.03 -6.86
N ARG A 198 17.77 2.56 -7.19
CA ARG A 198 17.60 3.95 -7.60
C ARG A 198 18.00 4.93 -6.50
N ALA A 199 17.65 4.64 -5.26
CA ALA A 199 17.99 5.46 -4.10
C ALA A 199 19.50 5.50 -3.82
N VAL A 200 20.18 4.36 -3.95
CA VAL A 200 21.62 4.26 -3.72
C VAL A 200 22.40 4.90 -4.87
N ARG A 201 22.04 4.63 -6.13
CA ARG A 201 22.76 5.14 -7.30
C ARG A 201 22.72 6.67 -7.40
N ASN A 202 21.61 7.29 -7.00
CA ASN A 202 21.45 8.74 -7.08
C ASN A 202 21.73 9.45 -5.74
N ARG A 203 22.43 8.81 -4.81
CA ARG A 203 22.73 9.36 -3.46
C ARG A 203 23.44 10.70 -3.48
N GLN A 204 24.29 10.95 -4.48
CA GLN A 204 25.03 12.20 -4.62
C GLN A 204 24.13 13.36 -5.07
N PHE A 205 23.22 13.11 -6.01
CA PHE A 205 22.17 14.04 -6.42
C PHE A 205 21.16 14.33 -5.28
N LEU A 206 20.81 13.30 -4.50
CA LEU A 206 19.92 13.43 -3.33
C LEU A 206 20.52 14.26 -2.18
N ARG A 207 21.85 14.42 -2.13
CA ARG A 207 22.50 15.31 -1.15
C ARG A 207 22.32 16.79 -1.51
N GLN A 208 22.16 17.10 -2.79
CA GLN A 208 22.08 18.48 -3.30
C GLN A 208 20.63 18.99 -3.40
N ALA A 209 19.63 18.09 -3.44
CA ALA A 209 18.21 18.45 -3.52
C ALA A 209 17.42 17.97 -2.28
N PRO A 210 17.24 18.81 -1.24
CA PRO A 210 16.58 18.42 0.01
C PRO A 210 15.11 18.00 -0.17
N LEU A 211 14.43 18.54 -1.17
CA LEU A 211 13.07 18.14 -1.55
C LEU A 211 13.02 16.69 -2.07
N PHE A 212 13.96 16.34 -2.95
CA PHE A 212 14.06 14.99 -3.53
C PHE A 212 14.47 13.96 -2.48
N LYS A 213 15.31 14.36 -1.51
CA LYS A 213 15.65 13.55 -0.33
C LYS A 213 14.42 13.23 0.52
N ARG A 214 13.52 14.20 0.72
CA ARG A 214 12.27 13.98 1.46
C ARG A 214 11.34 13.03 0.71
N ILE A 215 11.13 13.23 -0.59
CA ILE A 215 10.28 12.37 -1.42
C ILE A 215 10.81 10.93 -1.46
N LEU A 216 12.13 10.75 -1.59
CA LEU A 216 12.71 9.40 -1.68
C LEU A 216 12.84 8.72 -0.32
N ARG A 217 13.02 9.48 0.77
CA ARG A 217 12.97 8.94 2.13
C ARG A 217 11.55 8.53 2.50
N ASP A 218 10.58 9.41 2.26
CA ASP A 218 9.18 9.18 2.61
C ASP A 218 8.57 8.13 1.66
N GLY A 219 8.97 8.11 0.38
CA GLY A 219 8.62 7.07 -0.59
C GLY A 219 9.33 5.73 -0.34
N GLY A 220 10.62 5.73 -0.05
CA GLY A 220 11.39 4.50 0.22
C GLY A 220 10.95 3.78 1.49
N ALA A 221 10.60 4.53 2.54
CA ALA A 221 10.00 3.97 3.76
C ALA A 221 8.68 3.23 3.46
N PHE A 222 7.89 3.73 2.52
CA PHE A 222 6.66 3.07 2.09
C PHE A 222 6.90 1.75 1.34
N TYR A 223 7.82 1.72 0.37
CA TYR A 223 8.18 0.45 -0.29
C TYR A 223 8.70 -0.57 0.74
N PHE A 224 9.46 -0.12 1.74
CA PHE A 224 9.93 -0.98 2.84
C PHE A 224 8.78 -1.51 3.71
N VAL A 225 7.86 -0.64 4.18
CA VAL A 225 6.72 -1.05 5.02
C VAL A 225 5.83 -2.06 4.29
N VAL A 226 5.56 -1.82 3.01
CA VAL A 226 4.78 -2.75 2.18
C VAL A 226 5.52 -4.06 2.01
N PHE A 227 6.80 -4.03 1.60
CA PHE A 227 7.62 -5.24 1.44
C PHE A 227 7.70 -6.05 2.73
N PHE A 228 7.92 -5.39 3.87
CA PHE A 228 8.00 -6.03 5.18
C PHE A 228 6.67 -6.67 5.58
N SER A 229 5.55 -5.97 5.39
CA SER A 229 4.21 -6.49 5.73
C SER A 229 3.83 -7.70 4.87
N VAL A 230 4.14 -7.65 3.56
CA VAL A 230 3.97 -8.77 2.64
C VAL A 230 4.87 -9.93 3.06
N GLY A 231 6.15 -9.66 3.34
CA GLY A 231 7.13 -10.66 3.78
C GLY A 231 6.70 -11.39 5.05
N LEU A 232 6.26 -10.67 6.09
CA LEU A 232 5.75 -11.27 7.33
C LEU A 232 4.55 -12.19 7.05
N THR A 233 3.63 -11.76 6.19
CA THR A 233 2.43 -12.53 5.83
C THR A 233 2.80 -13.79 5.05
N SER A 234 3.66 -13.67 4.05
CA SER A 234 4.13 -14.79 3.22
C SER A 234 4.91 -15.82 4.05
N ILE A 235 5.84 -15.37 4.90
CA ILE A 235 6.64 -16.24 5.77
C ILE A 235 5.73 -16.91 6.81
N GLY A 236 4.83 -16.16 7.46
CA GLY A 236 3.88 -16.71 8.41
C GLY A 236 2.94 -17.74 7.78
N SER A 237 2.54 -17.55 6.53
CA SER A 237 1.72 -18.50 5.77
C SER A 237 2.44 -19.84 5.51
N PHE A 238 3.78 -19.83 5.45
CA PHE A 238 4.61 -21.03 5.25
C PHE A 238 4.74 -21.91 6.50
N PHE A 239 4.71 -21.31 7.71
CA PHE A 239 4.87 -22.02 8.99
C PHE A 239 3.64 -22.83 9.42
N HIS A 240 3.23 -23.82 8.62
CA HIS A 240 2.05 -24.66 8.85
C HIS A 240 2.07 -25.46 10.16
N ASP A 241 3.26 -25.83 10.65
CA ASP A 241 3.45 -26.55 11.91
C ASP A 241 3.12 -25.69 13.15
N TYR A 242 3.10 -24.37 13.00
CA TYR A 242 2.89 -23.41 14.08
C TYR A 242 1.58 -22.63 13.85
N PRO A 243 0.41 -23.21 14.16
CA PRO A 243 -0.90 -22.57 13.91
C PRO A 243 -1.05 -21.21 14.63
N GLN A 244 -0.36 -21.04 15.75
CA GLN A 244 -0.25 -19.79 16.53
C GLN A 244 0.29 -18.60 15.72
N ILE A 245 1.16 -18.87 14.75
CA ILE A 245 1.75 -17.86 13.85
C ILE A 245 0.99 -17.87 12.53
N ASN A 246 0.70 -19.07 12.01
CA ASN A 246 0.16 -19.24 10.69
C ASN A 246 -1.25 -18.65 10.51
N ILE A 247 -2.16 -18.96 11.43
CA ILE A 247 -3.54 -18.50 11.39
C ILE A 247 -3.59 -16.96 11.43
N PRO A 248 -2.95 -16.26 12.39
CA PRO A 248 -2.99 -14.80 12.39
C PRO A 248 -2.31 -14.20 11.16
N SER A 249 -1.24 -14.80 10.62
CA SER A 249 -0.63 -14.29 9.38
C SER A 249 -1.58 -14.35 8.19
N ILE A 250 -2.42 -15.39 8.07
CA ILE A 250 -3.35 -15.54 6.95
C ILE A 250 -4.61 -14.69 7.12
N TYR A 251 -5.21 -14.72 8.31
CA TYR A 251 -6.56 -14.22 8.55
C TYR A 251 -6.61 -12.86 9.23
N SER A 252 -5.48 -12.30 9.66
CA SER A 252 -5.47 -10.95 10.24
C SER A 252 -5.37 -9.87 9.17
N SER A 253 -5.90 -8.70 9.50
CA SER A 253 -5.92 -7.54 8.60
C SER A 253 -4.61 -6.75 8.57
N MET A 254 -3.51 -7.27 9.13
CA MET A 254 -2.22 -6.56 9.26
C MET A 254 -1.71 -6.11 7.89
N LEU A 255 -1.62 -7.03 6.93
CA LEU A 255 -1.13 -6.74 5.59
C LEU A 255 -1.96 -5.63 4.93
N LEU A 256 -3.27 -5.78 4.99
CA LEU A 256 -4.22 -4.86 4.37
C LEU A 256 -4.14 -3.45 4.99
N ALA A 257 -4.12 -3.35 6.32
CA ALA A 257 -4.02 -2.08 7.04
C ALA A 257 -2.69 -1.38 6.78
N CYS A 258 -1.56 -2.08 6.96
CA CYS A 258 -0.23 -1.49 6.76
C CYS A 258 -0.05 -0.96 5.34
N THR A 259 -0.45 -1.75 4.35
CA THR A 259 -0.29 -1.37 2.94
C THR A 259 -1.20 -0.22 2.54
N SER A 260 -2.46 -0.23 2.99
CA SER A 260 -3.42 0.84 2.73
C SER A 260 -2.99 2.17 3.38
N VAL A 261 -2.67 2.15 4.67
CA VAL A 261 -2.24 3.34 5.43
C VAL A 261 -0.96 3.92 4.83
N ALA A 262 0.05 3.07 4.58
CA ALA A 262 1.32 3.53 4.04
C ALA A 262 1.14 4.15 2.64
N LEU A 263 0.29 3.56 1.79
CA LEU A 263 -0.01 4.13 0.47
C LEU A 263 -0.74 5.47 0.59
N SER A 264 -1.79 5.56 1.40
CA SER A 264 -2.55 6.80 1.60
C SER A 264 -1.66 7.93 2.11
N ARG A 265 -0.80 7.68 3.09
CA ARG A 265 0.14 8.67 3.64
C ARG A 265 1.09 9.21 2.58
N VAL A 266 1.65 8.34 1.74
CA VAL A 266 2.58 8.80 0.72
C VAL A 266 1.88 9.59 -0.38
N LEU A 267 0.71 9.15 -0.85
CA LEU A 267 -0.04 9.90 -1.86
C LEU A 267 -0.43 11.29 -1.35
N LEU A 268 -0.95 11.40 -0.12
CA LEU A 268 -1.27 12.69 0.50
C LEU A 268 -0.03 13.56 0.72
N SER A 269 1.12 12.96 1.07
CA SER A 269 2.38 13.72 1.24
C SER A 269 2.84 14.36 -0.06
N ILE A 270 2.67 13.65 -1.19
CA ILE A 270 3.08 14.13 -2.52
C ILE A 270 2.16 15.25 -2.99
N HIS A 271 0.84 15.08 -2.87
CA HIS A 271 -0.11 16.14 -3.23
C HIS A 271 0.07 17.38 -2.34
N SER A 272 0.35 17.20 -1.05
CA SER A 272 0.65 18.33 -0.17
C SER A 272 1.91 19.09 -0.56
N LEU A 273 2.91 18.37 -1.09
CA LEU A 273 4.16 18.96 -1.55
C LEU A 273 3.97 19.69 -2.88
N ALA A 274 3.20 19.09 -3.80
CA ALA A 274 2.78 19.71 -5.05
C ALA A 274 2.10 21.06 -4.82
N ALA A 275 1.10 21.09 -3.94
CA ALA A 275 0.37 22.30 -3.61
C ALA A 275 1.28 23.40 -3.04
N LYS A 276 2.28 23.04 -2.21
CA LYS A 276 3.26 23.98 -1.65
C LYS A 276 4.20 24.57 -2.70
N LEU A 277 4.50 23.82 -3.76
CA LEU A 277 5.36 24.26 -4.84
C LEU A 277 4.61 25.19 -5.83
N GLY A 278 3.40 25.64 -5.49
CA GLY A 278 2.61 26.59 -6.30
C GLY A 278 2.08 25.97 -7.60
N SER A 279 2.16 24.63 -7.71
CA SER A 279 1.77 23.95 -8.92
C SER A 279 0.32 23.50 -8.89
N ALA A 280 -0.56 24.30 -9.45
CA ALA A 280 -1.86 23.81 -9.90
C ALA A 280 -1.65 22.98 -11.18
N ALA A 281 -1.08 21.78 -11.09
CA ALA A 281 -1.37 20.81 -12.13
C ALA A 281 -1.17 19.33 -11.75
N PRO A 282 -1.89 18.45 -12.48
CA PRO A 282 -1.76 16.98 -12.42
C PRO A 282 -0.33 16.43 -12.60
N TRP A 283 0.66 17.28 -12.92
CA TRP A 283 2.04 16.91 -13.16
C TRP A 283 2.83 16.50 -11.92
N ALA A 284 2.37 16.80 -10.70
CA ALA A 284 3.13 16.41 -9.51
C ALA A 284 3.08 14.91 -9.19
N LEU A 285 2.17 14.17 -9.84
CA LEU A 285 2.23 12.71 -9.94
C LEU A 285 3.25 12.23 -10.98
N ASN A 286 3.74 13.12 -11.84
CA ASN A 286 4.70 12.83 -12.89
C ASN A 286 6.10 13.31 -12.45
N SER A 287 6.82 12.43 -11.73
CA SER A 287 8.21 12.66 -11.34
C SER A 287 9.16 12.94 -12.52
N VAL A 288 8.70 12.67 -13.75
CA VAL A 288 9.39 12.90 -15.02
C VAL A 288 9.48 14.39 -15.34
N GLU A 289 8.39 15.14 -15.22
CA GLU A 289 8.39 16.59 -15.50
C GLU A 289 9.22 17.34 -14.46
N LEU A 290 9.15 16.89 -13.21
CA LEU A 290 10.04 17.31 -12.12
C LEU A 290 11.51 16.92 -12.32
N SER A 291 11.87 16.09 -13.29
CA SER A 291 13.27 15.79 -13.65
C SER A 291 13.72 16.47 -14.95
N ARG A 292 12.77 16.99 -15.73
CA ARG A 292 12.98 17.72 -16.99
C ARG A 292 13.15 19.21 -16.80
N LEU A 293 12.69 19.75 -15.69
CA LEU A 293 12.91 21.14 -15.33
C LEU A 293 14.41 21.36 -15.08
N SER A 294 15.05 22.25 -15.84
CA SER A 294 16.36 22.76 -15.45
C SER A 294 16.15 23.69 -14.27
N TRP A 295 16.69 23.33 -13.10
CA TRP A 295 16.73 24.23 -11.96
C TRP A 295 18.15 24.55 -11.55
N ARG A 296 18.31 25.77 -11.06
CA ARG A 296 19.55 26.26 -10.47
C ARG A 296 19.26 26.82 -9.08
N PRO A 297 20.20 26.70 -8.14
CA PRO A 297 20.10 27.41 -6.87
C PRO A 297 19.99 28.92 -7.12
N GLY A 298 19.06 29.57 -6.44
CA GLY A 298 18.90 31.02 -6.47
C GLY A 298 20.02 31.73 -5.74
N SER A 299 19.99 33.06 -5.76
CA SER A 299 21.02 33.89 -5.12
C SER A 299 20.88 33.91 -3.60
N THR A 300 19.75 33.45 -3.05
CA THR A 300 19.49 33.36 -1.61
C THR A 300 19.43 31.91 -1.10
N GLU A 301 19.79 31.70 0.16
CA GLU A 301 19.82 30.37 0.77
C GLU A 301 18.41 29.78 0.85
N GLY A 302 18.18 28.69 0.09
CA GLY A 302 16.88 28.02 -0.01
C GLY A 302 16.05 28.38 -1.24
N GLU A 303 16.51 29.31 -2.08
CA GLU A 303 15.84 29.69 -3.32
C GLU A 303 16.16 28.71 -4.45
N ILE A 304 15.15 28.34 -5.23
CA ILE A 304 15.27 27.46 -6.39
C ILE A 304 14.70 28.20 -7.60
N VAL A 305 15.53 28.44 -8.59
CA VAL A 305 15.14 29.06 -9.86
C VAL A 305 14.91 27.95 -10.87
N VAL A 306 13.68 27.87 -11.39
CA VAL A 306 13.27 26.89 -12.39
C VAL A 306 13.23 27.58 -13.75
N GLU A 307 14.07 27.15 -14.68
CA GLU A 307 14.06 27.61 -16.07
C GLU A 307 12.91 26.93 -16.82
N LYS A 308 12.06 27.74 -17.45
CA LYS A 308 10.89 27.28 -18.19
C LYS A 308 11.26 27.21 -19.68
N THR A 309 11.55 26.02 -20.19
CA THR A 309 11.62 25.79 -21.64
C THR A 309 10.20 25.68 -22.19
N PHE A 310 9.73 26.74 -22.84
CA PHE A 310 8.54 26.68 -23.67
C PHE A 310 8.89 25.84 -24.91
N VAL A 311 8.15 24.76 -25.15
CA VAL A 311 8.05 24.12 -26.45
C VAL A 311 6.59 24.25 -26.84
N ASP A 312 6.37 25.02 -27.91
CA ASP A 312 5.17 25.79 -28.24
C ASP A 312 3.91 24.99 -28.57
N GLU A 313 2.76 25.62 -28.35
CA GLU A 313 1.64 25.66 -29.32
C GLU A 313 0.86 26.98 -29.09
N ASP A 314 1.11 27.94 -29.99
CA ASP A 314 0.27 29.09 -30.38
C ASP A 314 -0.34 30.03 -29.30
N GLU A 315 0.48 30.88 -28.67
CA GLU A 315 0.06 32.22 -28.27
C GLU A 315 1.19 33.22 -28.51
N VAL A 316 1.05 34.06 -29.54
CA VAL A 316 1.95 35.20 -29.76
C VAL A 316 1.72 36.21 -28.62
N TRP A 317 2.59 36.18 -27.62
CA TRP A 317 2.67 37.21 -26.60
C TRP A 317 3.50 38.38 -27.13
N GLU A 318 2.85 39.47 -27.50
CA GLU A 318 3.53 40.75 -27.71
C GLU A 318 4.04 41.27 -26.35
N PRO A 319 5.34 41.58 -26.21
CA PRO A 319 5.86 42.16 -24.98
C PRO A 319 5.28 43.55 -24.79
N GLN A 320 4.38 43.72 -23.81
CA GLN A 320 4.03 45.06 -23.33
C GLN A 320 5.29 45.69 -22.72
N GLU A 321 5.84 46.71 -23.40
CA GLU A 321 6.90 47.55 -22.87
C GLU A 321 6.45 48.13 -21.52
N PHE A 322 7.10 47.70 -20.45
CA PHE A 322 6.91 48.29 -19.13
C PHE A 322 7.23 49.78 -19.19
N SER A 323 6.23 50.61 -18.86
CA SER A 323 6.39 52.05 -18.78
C SER A 323 7.51 52.42 -17.80
N GLU A 324 8.20 53.54 -18.02
CA GLU A 324 9.24 54.03 -17.09
C GLU A 324 8.73 54.17 -15.65
N ARG A 325 7.42 54.35 -15.48
CA ARG A 325 6.76 54.45 -14.18
C ARG A 325 6.78 53.13 -13.41
N ASP A 326 6.63 52.00 -14.11
CA ASP A 326 6.65 50.67 -13.51
C ASP A 326 8.07 50.23 -13.17
N ARG A 327 9.05 50.59 -14.01
CA ARG A 327 10.48 50.39 -13.71
C ARG A 327 10.92 51.14 -12.45
N ARG A 328 10.41 52.38 -12.25
CA ARG A 328 10.68 53.15 -11.02
C ARG A 328 10.03 52.55 -9.78
N ARG A 329 8.82 51.98 -9.88
CA ARG A 329 8.16 51.32 -8.74
C ARG A 329 8.90 50.06 -8.30
N ILE A 330 9.41 49.28 -9.24
CA ILE A 330 10.19 48.06 -8.94
C ILE A 330 11.53 48.43 -8.31
N SER A 331 12.21 49.48 -8.80
CA SER A 331 13.48 49.92 -8.21
C SER A 331 13.31 50.52 -6.80
N GLU A 332 12.21 51.23 -6.53
CA GLU A 332 11.89 51.73 -5.19
C GLU A 332 11.51 50.59 -4.22
N PHE A 333 10.82 49.55 -4.69
CA PHE A 333 10.47 48.38 -3.87
C PHE A 333 11.72 47.59 -3.45
N VAL A 334 12.65 47.37 -4.39
CA VAL A 334 13.93 46.68 -4.11
C VAL A 334 14.82 47.49 -3.17
N ARG A 335 14.75 48.82 -3.22
CA ARG A 335 15.55 49.70 -2.36
C ARG A 335 15.00 49.85 -0.93
N ARG A 336 13.71 49.54 -0.69
CA ARG A 336 13.11 49.50 0.65
C ARG A 336 13.24 48.13 1.34
N ALA A 337 13.60 47.09 0.60
CA ALA A 337 13.78 45.73 1.11
C ALA A 337 15.24 45.38 1.47
N ARG A 338 16.17 46.33 1.29
CA ARG A 338 17.50 46.36 1.93
C ARG A 338 17.47 47.40 3.05
#